data_AF-A0A521ISB2-F1
#
_entry.id   AF-A0A521ISB2-F1
#
_cell.length_a   1.000
_cell.length_b   1.000
_cell.length_c   1.000
_cell.angle_alpha   90.00
_cell.angle_beta   90.00
_cell.angle_gamma   90.00
#
_symmetry.space_group_name_H-M   'P 1'
#
loop_
_entity.id
_entity.type
_entity.pdbx_description
1 polymer ?
#
loop_
_entity_poly.entity_id
_entity_poly.type
_entity_poly.pdbx_seq_one_letter_code
_entity_poly.pdbx_strand_id
1 'polypeptide(L)'
;MPAGFSSFRAIDCYIYGMESFWNRVANLLNTSTVVELAQILDVKRSTLSSWIHSDRRPPMEVLLKITRLTGVDIHRLERGFSYSLEEDDEVAEHHTSIKRFELIEFINSLDDEELEVAWAFVRLCERRAVKTRTSKPVQQPKG
;
A
#
# COMPACT_ATOMS: atom_id res chain seq x y z
N MET A 1 8.71 -29.18 24.61
CA MET A 1 9.25 -28.35 23.51
C MET A 1 8.92 -29.06 22.21
N PRO A 2 8.40 -28.39 21.17
CA PRO A 2 8.83 -27.06 20.73
C PRO A 2 7.88 -25.93 21.11
N ALA A 3 8.48 -24.75 21.22
CA ALA A 3 7.86 -23.50 21.60
C ALA A 3 6.88 -23.04 20.50
N GLY A 4 5.70 -22.61 20.95
CA GLY A 4 4.73 -21.94 20.09
C GLY A 4 5.35 -20.67 19.52
N PHE A 5 5.27 -20.56 18.19
CA PHE A 5 5.55 -19.34 17.46
C PHE A 5 4.72 -18.21 18.06
N SER A 6 5.38 -17.26 18.71
CA SER A 6 4.74 -16.04 19.17
C SER A 6 4.22 -15.28 17.96
N SER A 7 2.91 -15.35 17.80
CA SER A 7 2.10 -14.46 16.99
C SER A 7 2.39 -13.01 17.38
N PHE A 8 3.15 -12.33 16.52
CA PHE A 8 3.12 -10.88 16.41
C PHE A 8 2.97 -10.53 14.94
N ARG A 9 1.77 -10.77 14.39
CA ARG A 9 1.30 -9.94 13.27
C ARG A 9 0.86 -8.60 13.87
N ALA A 10 1.84 -7.78 14.23
CA ALA A 10 1.62 -6.35 14.20
C ALA A 10 1.40 -6.03 12.72
N ILE A 11 0.14 -5.84 12.33
CA ILE A 11 -0.20 -5.24 11.06
C ILE A 11 0.50 -3.87 11.09
N ASP A 12 1.51 -3.71 10.25
CA ASP A 12 2.24 -2.46 10.09
C ASP A 12 1.22 -1.37 9.75
N CYS A 13 0.87 -0.60 10.78
CA CYS A 13 -0.04 0.52 10.69
C CYS A 13 0.60 1.58 9.78
N TYR A 14 -0.11 1.94 8.71
CA TYR A 14 0.24 2.95 7.70
C TYR A 14 0.37 4.37 8.28
N ILE A 15 1.37 4.60 9.14
CA ILE A 15 1.79 5.96 9.50
C ILE A 15 2.94 6.32 8.56
N TYR A 16 2.59 7.09 7.53
CA TYR A 16 3.43 7.63 6.44
C TYR A 16 4.52 8.63 6.92
N GLY A 17 5.13 8.39 8.08
CA GLY A 17 6.21 9.22 8.62
C GLY A 17 7.59 8.60 8.36
N MET A 18 8.58 9.44 8.10
CA MET A 18 10.00 9.10 8.04
C MET A 18 10.50 8.48 9.34
N GLU A 19 9.82 8.68 10.47
CA GLU A 19 10.11 7.97 11.71
C GLU A 19 10.06 6.43 11.53
N SER A 20 9.01 5.92 10.88
CA SER A 20 8.85 4.49 10.61
C SER A 20 9.93 3.95 9.66
N PHE A 21 10.32 4.78 8.67
CA PHE A 21 11.43 4.50 7.78
C PHE A 21 12.75 4.36 8.57
N TRP A 22 13.07 5.33 9.42
CA TRP A 22 14.32 5.30 10.19
C TRP A 22 14.37 4.16 11.20
N ASN A 23 13.24 3.79 11.81
CA ASN A 23 13.14 2.60 12.65
C ASN A 23 13.44 1.31 11.88
N ARG A 24 12.87 1.16 10.66
CA ARG A 24 13.18 0.01 9.79
C ARG A 24 14.66 -0.03 9.39
N VAL A 25 15.23 1.12 9.03
CA VAL A 25 16.65 1.22 8.68
C VAL A 25 17.55 0.85 9.86
N ALA A 26 17.26 1.36 11.06
CA ALA A 26 18.03 1.05 12.26
C ALA A 26 17.99 -0.45 12.61
N ASN A 27 16.81 -1.07 12.47
CA ASN A 27 16.64 -2.51 12.68
C ASN A 27 17.41 -3.35 11.65
N LEU A 28 17.36 -2.98 10.37
CA LEU A 28 18.06 -3.72 9.30
C LEU A 28 19.59 -3.63 9.43
N LEU A 29 20.09 -2.48 9.88
CA LEU A 29 21.53 -2.25 10.06
C LEU A 29 22.03 -2.65 11.46
N ASN A 30 21.15 -3.19 12.32
CA ASN A 30 21.45 -3.54 13.72
C ASN A 30 22.11 -2.40 14.51
N THR A 31 21.70 -1.16 14.25
CA THR A 31 22.24 0.02 14.95
C THR A 31 21.35 0.41 16.12
N SER A 32 21.96 0.64 17.28
CA SER A 32 21.22 1.04 18.49
C SER A 32 21.22 2.55 18.73
N THR A 33 22.14 3.27 18.07
CA THR A 33 22.28 4.72 18.24
C THR A 33 22.27 5.49 16.93
N VAL A 34 21.77 6.73 16.98
CA VAL A 34 21.82 7.69 15.87
C VAL A 34 23.27 8.00 15.45
N VAL A 35 24.23 7.87 16.38
CA VAL A 35 25.65 8.09 16.09
C VAL A 35 26.21 7.00 15.19
N GLU A 36 25.97 5.74 15.53
CA GLU A 36 26.39 4.58 14.72
C GLU A 36 25.76 4.64 13.33
N LEU A 37 24.45 4.95 13.27
CA LEU A 37 23.75 5.06 11.99
C LEU A 37 24.33 6.20 11.13
N ALA A 38 24.66 7.35 11.73
CA ALA A 38 25.29 8.46 11.02
C ALA A 38 26.68 8.07 10.48
N GLN A 39 27.46 7.29 11.23
CA GLN A 39 28.77 6.81 10.80
C GLN A 39 28.66 5.83 9.63
N ILE A 40 27.75 4.86 9.69
CA ILE A 40 27.52 3.90 8.60
C ILE A 40 27.07 4.62 7.32
N LEU A 41 26.16 5.58 7.47
CA LEU A 41 25.65 6.37 6.36
C LEU A 41 26.61 7.46 5.89
N ASP A 42 27.72 7.68 6.60
CA ASP A 42 28.72 8.74 6.32
C ASP A 42 28.09 10.14 6.24
N VAL A 43 27.25 10.45 7.22
CA VAL A 43 26.57 11.76 7.34
C VAL A 43 26.83 12.36 8.72
N LYS A 44 26.72 13.69 8.83
CA LYS A 44 26.82 14.35 10.13
C LYS A 44 25.65 13.93 11.02
N ARG A 45 25.93 13.60 12.28
CA ARG A 45 24.92 13.26 13.29
C ARG A 45 23.80 14.31 13.39
N SER A 46 24.14 15.60 13.31
CA SER A 46 23.15 16.69 13.33
C SER A 46 22.22 16.66 12.12
N THR A 47 22.75 16.33 10.95
CA THR A 47 21.98 16.18 9.72
C THR A 47 21.01 15.00 9.81
N LEU A 48 21.49 13.84 10.25
CA LEU A 48 20.63 12.66 10.45
C LEU A 48 19.53 12.94 11.49
N SER A 49 19.90 13.57 12.62
CA SER A 49 18.94 13.97 13.64
C SER A 49 17.88 14.93 13.07
N SER A 50 18.28 15.89 12.23
CA SER A 50 17.31 16.79 11.58
C SER A 50 16.33 16.03 10.69
N TRP A 51 16.78 15.02 9.94
CA TRP A 51 15.89 14.21 9.11
C TRP A 51 14.88 13.40 9.93
N ILE A 52 15.34 12.78 11.01
CA ILE A 52 14.49 11.97 11.91
C ILE A 52 13.41 12.83 12.57
N HIS A 53 13.80 13.96 13.19
CA HIS A 53 12.86 14.75 14.00
C HIS A 53 12.00 15.73 13.21
N SER A 54 12.41 16.11 11.99
CA SER A 54 11.66 17.03 11.14
C SER A 54 10.82 16.30 10.08
N ASP A 55 10.70 14.98 10.19
CA ASP A 55 10.01 14.11 9.22
C ASP A 55 10.49 14.33 7.77
N ARG A 56 11.78 14.66 7.61
CA ARG A 56 12.35 15.02 6.31
C ARG A 56 12.92 13.80 5.63
N ARG A 57 12.52 13.62 4.38
CA ARG A 57 13.09 12.59 3.50
C ARG A 57 14.56 12.91 3.21
N PRO A 58 15.48 11.94 3.40
CA PRO A 58 16.89 12.15 3.08
C PRO A 58 17.12 12.23 1.56
N PRO A 59 18.27 12.79 1.11
CA PRO A 59 18.64 12.83 -0.30
C PRO A 59 18.70 11.44 -0.94
N MET A 60 18.45 11.36 -2.25
CA MET A 60 18.45 10.10 -3.01
C MET A 60 19.75 9.31 -2.85
N GLU A 61 20.90 9.98 -2.79
CA GLU A 61 22.19 9.34 -2.58
C GLU A 61 22.24 8.51 -1.28
N VAL A 62 21.68 9.06 -0.19
CA VAL A 62 21.60 8.36 1.10
C VAL A 62 20.63 7.19 1.02
N LEU A 63 19.50 7.36 0.33
CA LEU A 63 18.52 6.28 0.11
C LEU A 63 19.15 5.11 -0.67
N LEU A 64 19.87 5.39 -1.75
CA LEU A 64 20.57 4.37 -2.53
C LEU A 64 21.67 3.67 -1.73
N LYS A 65 22.38 4.41 -0.86
CA LYS A 65 23.37 3.81 0.06
C LYS A 65 22.70 2.86 1.04
N ILE A 66 21.55 3.24 1.61
CA ILE A 66 20.77 2.37 2.50
C ILE A 66 20.35 1.11 1.74
N THR A 67 19.75 1.22 0.55
CA THR A 67 19.36 0.07 -0.27
C THR A 67 20.54 -0.84 -0.60
N ARG A 68 21.73 -0.29 -0.87
CA ARG A 68 22.94 -1.08 -1.11
C ARG A 68 23.41 -1.83 0.15
N LEU A 69 23.26 -1.24 1.33
CA LEU A 69 23.69 -1.83 2.59
C LEU A 69 22.70 -2.89 3.10
N THR A 70 21.40 -2.67 2.89
CA THR A 70 20.34 -3.54 3.41
C THR A 70 19.83 -4.56 2.40
N GLY A 71 20.03 -4.33 1.10
CA GLY A 71 19.43 -5.11 0.03
C GLY A 71 17.92 -4.89 -0.15
N VAL A 72 17.34 -3.90 0.55
CA VAL A 72 15.90 -3.60 0.50
C VAL A 72 15.65 -2.35 -0.35
N ASP A 73 14.67 -2.42 -1.25
CA ASP A 73 14.27 -1.28 -2.06
C ASP A 73 13.68 -0.13 -1.23
N ILE A 74 13.77 1.07 -1.79
CA ILE A 74 13.33 2.31 -1.13
C ILE A 74 11.82 2.25 -0.81
N HIS A 75 11.01 1.64 -1.67
CA HIS A 75 9.57 1.63 -1.48
C HIS A 75 9.16 0.76 -0.28
N ARG A 76 9.78 -0.42 -0.10
CA ARG A 76 9.57 -1.25 1.09
C ARG A 76 10.08 -0.59 2.36
N LEU A 77 11.17 0.17 2.27
CA LEU A 77 11.67 0.96 3.41
C LEU A 77 10.71 2.10 3.79
N GLU A 78 10.08 2.76 2.82
CA GLU A 78 9.15 3.87 3.05
C GLU A 78 7.74 3.40 3.42
N ARG A 79 7.23 2.34 2.77
CA ARG A 79 5.84 1.87 2.85
C ARG A 79 5.65 0.62 3.70
N GLY A 80 6.74 -0.01 4.17
CA GLY A 80 6.71 -1.24 4.95
C GLY A 80 7.01 -2.49 4.11
N PHE A 81 7.41 -3.58 4.77
CA PHE A 81 7.88 -4.79 4.08
C PHE A 81 6.76 -5.60 3.43
N SER A 82 5.51 -5.34 3.81
CA SER A 82 4.30 -5.86 3.19
C SER A 82 3.91 -5.15 1.91
N TYR A 83 4.53 -4.00 1.60
CA TYR A 83 4.31 -3.31 0.34
C TYR A 83 4.96 -4.09 -0.81
N SER A 84 4.17 -4.46 -1.82
CA SER A 84 4.64 -5.11 -3.04
C SER A 84 4.58 -4.11 -4.21
N LEU A 85 5.64 -4.05 -5.04
CA LEU A 85 5.65 -3.22 -6.26
C LEU A 85 4.72 -3.80 -7.34
N GLU A 86 4.35 -5.07 -7.21
CA GLU A 86 3.36 -5.76 -8.05
C GLU A 86 1.97 -5.11 -7.94
N GLU A 87 1.67 -4.42 -6.83
CA GLU A 87 0.40 -3.72 -6.62
C GLU A 87 0.27 -2.37 -7.36
N ASP A 88 1.35 -1.76 -7.86
CA ASP A 88 1.30 -0.43 -8.54
C ASP A 88 1.54 -0.53 -10.07
N ASP A 89 2.36 -1.48 -10.56
CA ASP A 89 2.65 -1.63 -12.00
C ASP A 89 1.65 -2.57 -12.74
N GLU A 90 0.87 -3.41 -12.05
CA GLU A 90 -0.16 -4.31 -12.64
C GLU A 90 -1.61 -3.79 -12.56
N VAL A 91 -1.83 -2.52 -12.19
CA VAL A 91 -3.17 -2.03 -11.78
C VAL A 91 -4.18 -1.88 -12.93
N ALA A 92 -3.79 -1.76 -14.19
CA ALA A 92 -4.75 -1.54 -15.27
C ALA A 92 -5.45 -2.83 -15.75
N GLU A 93 -4.74 -3.96 -15.86
CA GLU A 93 -5.27 -5.15 -16.56
C GLU A 93 -5.37 -6.41 -15.70
N HIS A 94 -4.53 -6.55 -14.66
CA HIS A 94 -4.47 -7.80 -13.90
C HIS A 94 -5.46 -7.82 -12.71
N HIS A 95 -5.66 -6.68 -12.04
CA HIS A 95 -6.57 -6.57 -10.89
C HIS A 95 -8.06 -6.74 -11.25
N THR A 96 -8.46 -6.40 -12.49
CA THR A 96 -9.82 -6.70 -13.00
C THR A 96 -10.02 -8.18 -13.31
N SER A 97 -8.95 -8.89 -13.62
CA SER A 97 -8.97 -10.32 -13.97
C SER A 97 -9.04 -11.20 -12.72
N ILE A 98 -8.25 -10.89 -11.69
CA ILE A 98 -8.25 -11.61 -10.40
C ILE A 98 -9.56 -11.39 -9.64
N LYS A 99 -10.03 -10.14 -9.52
CA LYS A 99 -11.33 -9.87 -8.85
C LYS A 99 -12.52 -10.48 -9.59
N ARG A 100 -12.44 -10.62 -10.93
CA ARG A 100 -13.44 -11.38 -11.69
C ARG A 100 -13.38 -12.85 -11.36
N PHE A 101 -12.19 -13.42 -11.26
CA PHE A 101 -12.03 -14.84 -10.95
C PHE A 101 -12.58 -15.17 -9.55
N GLU A 102 -12.19 -14.41 -8.53
CA GLU A 102 -12.71 -14.57 -7.16
C GLU A 102 -14.22 -14.35 -7.07
N LEU A 103 -14.75 -13.37 -7.82
CA LEU A 103 -16.20 -13.13 -7.89
C LEU A 103 -16.95 -14.28 -8.58
N ILE A 104 -16.37 -14.86 -9.64
CA ILE A 104 -16.95 -16.01 -10.33
C ILE A 104 -16.94 -17.23 -9.41
N GLU A 105 -15.84 -17.49 -8.70
CA GLU A 105 -15.79 -18.56 -7.70
C GLU A 105 -16.82 -18.35 -6.59
N PHE A 106 -16.95 -17.11 -6.09
CA PHE A 106 -17.94 -16.78 -5.09
C PHE A 106 -19.36 -17.00 -5.60
N ILE A 107 -19.70 -16.54 -6.81
CA ILE A 107 -21.01 -16.76 -7.43
C ILE A 107 -21.29 -18.26 -7.60
N ASN A 108 -20.29 -19.04 -8.01
CA ASN A 108 -20.43 -20.49 -8.17
C ASN A 108 -20.56 -21.24 -6.84
N SER A 109 -20.22 -20.60 -5.72
CA SER A 109 -20.37 -21.18 -4.37
C SER A 109 -21.71 -20.89 -3.71
N LEU A 110 -22.53 -19.98 -4.27
CA LEU A 110 -23.85 -19.64 -3.76
C LEU A 110 -24.86 -20.75 -4.06
N ASP A 111 -25.81 -20.94 -3.15
CA ASP A 111 -26.97 -21.79 -3.40
C ASP A 111 -28.06 -21.07 -4.23
N ASP A 112 -29.12 -21.79 -4.60
CA ASP A 112 -30.19 -21.27 -5.47
C ASP A 112 -30.94 -20.08 -4.84
N GLU A 113 -31.09 -20.04 -3.51
CA GLU A 113 -31.79 -18.95 -2.81
C GLU A 113 -30.91 -17.70 -2.75
N GLU A 114 -29.63 -17.86 -2.42
CA GLU A 114 -28.64 -16.78 -2.39
C GLU A 114 -28.38 -16.20 -3.79
N LEU A 115 -28.34 -17.05 -4.81
CA LEU A 115 -28.15 -16.65 -6.19
C LEU A 115 -29.34 -15.82 -6.70
N GLU A 116 -30.57 -16.17 -6.33
CA GLU A 116 -31.76 -15.40 -6.68
C GLU A 116 -31.73 -14.00 -6.04
N VAL A 117 -31.26 -13.87 -4.80
CA VAL A 117 -31.04 -12.57 -4.14
C VAL A 117 -29.97 -11.75 -4.86
N ALA A 118 -28.85 -12.37 -5.23
CA ALA A 118 -27.79 -11.72 -6.00
C ALA A 118 -28.30 -11.20 -7.35
N TRP A 119 -29.09 -12.01 -8.08
CA TRP A 119 -29.73 -11.60 -9.33
C TRP A 119 -30.74 -10.46 -9.15
N ALA A 120 -31.55 -10.50 -8.09
CA ALA A 120 -32.49 -9.43 -7.77
C ALA A 120 -31.75 -8.10 -7.52
N PHE A 121 -30.61 -8.15 -6.83
CA PHE A 121 -29.74 -7.00 -6.60
C PHE A 121 -29.13 -6.45 -7.90
N VAL A 122 -28.59 -7.32 -8.77
CA VAL A 122 -28.05 -6.91 -10.07
C VAL A 122 -29.11 -6.21 -10.92
N ARG A 123 -30.31 -6.79 -11.04
CA ARG A 123 -31.44 -6.19 -11.78
C ARG A 123 -31.86 -4.84 -11.19
N LEU A 124 -31.81 -4.68 -9.85
CA LEU A 124 -32.09 -3.40 -9.20
C LEU A 124 -31.05 -2.33 -9.57
N CYS A 125 -29.77 -2.68 -9.58
CA CYS A 125 -28.68 -1.78 -9.97
C CYS A 125 -28.79 -1.36 -11.44
N GLU A 126 -29.09 -2.29 -12.35
CA GLU A 126 -29.29 -1.99 -13.78
C GLU A 126 -30.43 -0.98 -13.99
N ARG A 127 -31.57 -1.17 -13.31
CA ARG A 127 -32.71 -0.24 -13.37
C ARG A 127 -32.38 1.14 -12.82
N ARG A 128 -31.49 1.26 -11.83
CA ARG A 128 -31.03 2.54 -11.29
C ARG A 128 -30.03 3.24 -12.22
N ALA A 129 -29.16 2.49 -12.88
CA ALA A 129 -28.19 3.02 -13.84
C ALA A 129 -28.86 3.60 -15.11
N VAL A 130 -30.02 3.08 -15.52
CA VAL A 130 -30.79 3.63 -16.65
C VAL A 130 -31.44 4.98 -16.31
N LYS A 131 -31.89 5.19 -15.06
CA LYS A 131 -32.55 6.44 -14.64
C LYS A 131 -31.60 7.64 -14.55
N THR A 132 -30.29 7.42 -14.37
CA THR A 132 -29.29 8.50 -14.26
C THR A 132 -28.76 8.99 -15.62
N ARG A 133 -29.11 8.32 -16.74
CA ARG A 133 -28.66 8.70 -18.09
C ARG A 133 -29.65 9.56 -18.90
N THR A 134 -30.91 9.70 -18.49
CA THR A 134 -31.96 10.38 -19.29
C THR A 134 -32.28 11.81 -18.84
N SER A 135 -31.34 12.55 -18.25
CA SER A 135 -31.54 13.96 -17.90
C SER A 135 -30.36 14.84 -18.34
N LYS A 136 -30.34 15.20 -19.63
CA LYS A 136 -29.76 16.47 -20.09
C LYS A 136 -30.75 17.16 -21.04
N PRO A 137 -31.40 18.27 -20.64
CA PRO A 137 -32.05 19.14 -21.60
C PRO A 137 -30.97 19.88 -22.39
N VAL A 138 -31.06 19.81 -23.71
CA VAL A 138 -30.20 20.52 -24.67
C VAL A 138 -30.44 22.03 -24.50
N GLN A 139 -29.44 22.77 -24.01
CA GLN A 139 -29.46 24.23 -24.06
C GLN A 139 -29.16 24.70 -25.48
N GLN A 140 -30.12 25.40 -26.10
CA GLN A 140 -29.93 26.10 -27.36
C GLN A 140 -28.99 27.30 -27.20
N PRO A 141 -28.18 27.63 -28.22
CA PRO A 141 -27.27 28.77 -28.16
C PRO A 141 -28.06 30.09 -28.28
N LYS A 142 -27.77 31.03 -27.40
CA LYS A 142 -28.33 32.39 -27.42
C LYS A 142 -27.76 33.16 -28.60
N GLY A 143 -28.63 33.69 -29.45
CA GLY A 143 -28.33 34.76 -30.41
C GLY A 143 -28.33 36.13 -29.74
#